data_AF-A7EVP0-F1
#
_entry.id   AF-A7EVP0-F1
#
_cell.length_a   1.000
_cell.length_b   1.000
_cell.length_c   1.000
_cell.angle_alpha   90.00
_cell.angle_beta   90.00
_cell.angle_gamma   90.00
#
_symmetry.space_group_name_H-M   'P 1'
#
loop_
_entity.id
_entity.type
_entity.pdbx_description
1 polymer ?
#
loop_
_entity_poly.entity_id
_entity_poly.type
_entity_poly.pdbx_seq_one_letter_code
_entity_poly.pdbx_strand_id
1 'polypeptide(L)'
;METQSKEARIILAIEAIRKSKNLTITKAAKVYSVPRSTLRDRINDRNNQMETRANGHKITELEKKVLLQYIIDVDDRGFAPKLNDVEDMANYILQSRGAKKIGKL
;
A
#
# COMPACT_ATOMS: atom_id res chain seq x y z
N MET A 1 0.62 -17.69 -24.02
CA MET A 1 1.13 -18.21 -22.73
C MET A 1 1.10 -17.05 -21.76
N GLU A 2 0.24 -17.09 -20.75
CA GLU A 2 0.20 -16.03 -19.73
C GLU A 2 1.52 -16.00 -18.99
N THR A 3 2.31 -14.96 -19.20
CA THR A 3 3.52 -14.72 -18.41
C THR A 3 3.06 -14.36 -17.01
N GLN A 4 2.96 -15.36 -16.14
CA GLN A 4 2.62 -15.17 -14.73
C GLN A 4 3.57 -14.10 -14.15
N SER A 5 2.99 -13.06 -13.55
CA SER A 5 3.72 -11.92 -12.99
C SER A 5 4.84 -12.40 -12.07
N LYS A 6 5.96 -11.68 -12.06
CA LYS A 6 7.07 -11.96 -11.13
C LYS A 6 6.59 -12.02 -9.68
N GLU A 7 5.65 -11.13 -9.32
CA GLU A 7 5.08 -11.07 -7.97
C GLU A 7 4.22 -12.29 -7.64
N ALA A 8 3.44 -12.78 -8.61
CA ALA A 8 2.63 -13.98 -8.43
C ALA A 8 3.50 -15.21 -8.11
N ARG A 9 4.67 -15.34 -8.76
CA ARG A 9 5.62 -16.42 -8.47
C ARG A 9 6.25 -16.31 -7.09
N ILE A 10 6.51 -15.09 -6.62
CA ILE A 10 7.00 -14.84 -5.26
C ILE A 10 5.94 -15.27 -4.23
N ILE A 11 4.69 -14.86 -4.42
CA ILE A 11 3.58 -15.22 -3.52
C ILE A 11 3.42 -16.74 -3.45
N LEU A 12 3.38 -17.42 -4.60
CA LEU A 12 3.29 -18.88 -4.67
C LEU A 12 4.48 -19.57 -3.97
N ALA A 13 5.70 -19.05 -4.12
CA ALA A 13 6.88 -19.59 -3.46
C ALA A 13 6.81 -19.44 -1.93
N ILE A 14 6.28 -18.32 -1.43
CA ILE A 14 6.08 -18.08 0.00
C ILE A 14 5.02 -19.03 0.55
N GLU A 15 3.90 -19.19 -0.13
CA GLU A 15 2.84 -20.13 0.25
C GLU A 15 3.35 -21.57 0.31
N ALA A 16 4.16 -21.97 -0.68
CA ALA A 16 4.76 -23.30 -0.70
C ALA A 16 5.68 -23.54 0.51
N ILE A 17 6.53 -22.57 0.87
CA ILE A 17 7.40 -22.64 2.06
C ILE A 17 6.57 -22.71 3.34
N ARG A 18 5.51 -21.89 3.46
CA ARG A 18 4.63 -21.89 4.65
C ARG A 18 3.87 -23.21 4.81
N LYS A 19 3.40 -23.80 3.70
CA LYS A 19 2.64 -25.05 3.69
C LYS A 19 3.52 -26.29 3.93
N SER A 20 4.80 -26.24 3.57
CA SER A 20 5.69 -27.40 3.65
C SER A 20 6.90 -27.13 4.56
N LYS A 21 6.94 -27.80 5.73
CA LYS A 21 8.02 -27.66 6.71
C LYS A 21 9.42 -28.00 6.18
N ASN A 22 9.52 -28.77 5.09
CA ASN A 22 10.79 -29.26 4.54
C ASN A 22 11.30 -28.47 3.33
N LEU A 23 10.55 -27.47 2.85
CA LEU A 23 10.92 -26.69 1.67
C LEU A 23 11.78 -25.49 2.08
N THR A 24 13.05 -25.54 1.70
CA THR A 24 13.98 -24.43 1.96
C THR A 24 13.77 -23.31 0.94
N ILE A 25 14.12 -22.07 1.33
CA ILE A 25 14.08 -20.89 0.46
C ILE A 25 14.82 -21.15 -0.87
N THR A 26 15.96 -21.85 -0.82
CA THR A 26 16.74 -22.20 -2.01
C THR A 26 16.00 -23.11 -2.97
N LYS A 27 15.30 -24.13 -2.45
CA LYS A 27 14.53 -25.07 -3.27
C LYS A 27 13.33 -24.36 -3.89
N ALA A 28 12.59 -23.59 -3.10
CA ALA A 28 11.47 -22.79 -3.59
C ALA A 28 11.89 -21.77 -4.67
N ALA A 29 12.99 -21.04 -4.44
CA ALA A 29 13.54 -20.09 -5.41
C ALA A 29 13.83 -20.74 -6.77
N LYS A 30 14.38 -21.97 -6.77
CA LYS A 30 14.61 -22.74 -8.01
C LYS A 30 13.31 -23.19 -8.68
N VAL A 31 12.38 -23.79 -7.92
CA VAL A 31 11.12 -24.33 -8.45
C VAL A 31 10.27 -23.23 -9.09
N TYR A 32 10.15 -22.08 -8.41
CA TYR A 32 9.31 -20.97 -8.86
C TYR A 32 10.07 -19.95 -9.73
N SER A 33 11.34 -20.22 -10.06
CA SER A 33 12.19 -19.34 -10.89
C SER A 33 12.25 -17.89 -10.36
N VAL A 34 12.51 -17.73 -9.06
CA VAL A 34 12.57 -16.44 -8.35
C VAL A 34 13.94 -16.25 -7.71
N PRO A 35 14.52 -15.03 -7.71
CA PRO A 35 15.78 -14.79 -7.02
C PRO A 35 15.70 -15.10 -5.53
N ARG A 36 16.68 -15.83 -5.01
CA ARG A 36 16.73 -16.24 -3.60
C ARG A 36 16.73 -15.04 -2.65
N SER A 37 17.45 -13.97 -2.99
CA SER A 37 17.51 -12.74 -2.19
C SER A 37 16.13 -12.10 -2.08
N THR A 38 15.43 -11.93 -3.20
CA THR A 38 14.07 -11.39 -3.24
C THR A 38 13.09 -12.24 -2.40
N LEU A 39 13.15 -13.56 -2.53
CA LEU A 39 12.27 -14.46 -1.77
C LEU A 39 12.56 -14.39 -0.26
N ARG A 40 13.84 -14.31 0.14
CA ARG A 40 14.24 -14.13 1.55
C ARG A 40 13.74 -12.80 2.11
N ASP A 41 13.94 -11.71 1.36
CA ASP A 41 13.49 -10.38 1.76
C ASP A 41 11.98 -10.35 1.96
N ARG A 42 11.22 -10.96 1.04
CA ARG A 42 9.75 -11.02 1.10
C ARG A 42 9.23 -11.85 2.27
N ILE A 43 9.93 -12.93 2.63
CA ILE A 43 9.60 -13.74 3.83
C ILE A 43 9.84 -12.95 5.12
N ASN A 44 10.83 -12.07 5.13
CA ASN A 44 11.15 -11.17 6.25
C ASN A 44 10.34 -9.87 6.20
N ASP A 45 9.13 -9.90 5.63
CA ASP A 45 8.18 -8.77 5.53
C ASP A 45 8.69 -7.52 4.81
N ARG A 46 9.69 -7.63 3.92
CA ARG A 46 9.95 -6.54 2.96
C ARG A 46 8.83 -6.50 1.95
N ASN A 47 8.07 -5.42 1.97
CA ASN A 47 6.99 -5.22 1.01
C ASN A 47 7.52 -4.97 -0.40
N ASN A 48 6.77 -5.41 -1.41
CA ASN A 48 7.02 -5.03 -2.79
C ASN A 48 6.98 -3.50 -2.86
N GLN A 49 7.92 -2.87 -3.57
CA GLN A 49 7.91 -1.41 -3.73
C GLN A 49 6.59 -0.91 -4.35
N MET A 50 5.93 -1.71 -5.20
CA MET A 50 4.62 -1.36 -5.76
C MET A 50 3.49 -1.37 -4.72
N GLU A 51 3.63 -2.18 -3.67
CA GLU A 51 2.68 -2.25 -2.54
C GLU A 51 3.09 -1.30 -1.40
N THR A 52 4.36 -0.88 -1.38
CA THR A 52 4.90 0.03 -0.37
C THR A 52 4.53 1.45 -0.76
N ARG A 53 3.91 2.19 0.17
CA ARG A 53 3.67 3.62 -0.02
C ARG A 53 4.98 4.34 -0.31
N ALA A 54 5.01 5.13 -1.39
CA ALA A 54 6.11 6.05 -1.66
C ALA A 54 6.32 7.02 -0.48
N ASN A 55 7.57 7.38 -0.21
CA ASN A 55 7.90 8.39 0.78
C ASN A 55 7.32 9.76 0.36
N GLY A 56 6.93 10.60 1.33
CA GLY A 56 6.42 11.96 1.07
C GLY A 56 4.90 12.14 1.18
N HIS A 57 4.15 11.10 1.56
CA HIS A 57 2.74 11.26 1.92
C HIS A 57 2.62 12.09 3.21
N LYS A 58 2.02 13.29 3.10
CA LYS A 58 1.68 14.08 4.28
C LYS A 58 0.55 13.44 5.06
N ILE A 59 -0.46 12.88 4.39
CA ILE A 59 -1.67 12.31 5.01
C ILE A 59 -1.49 10.80 5.31
N THR A 60 -1.79 10.39 6.53
CA THR A 60 -1.80 9.01 7.01
C THR A 60 -3.00 8.21 6.46
N GLU A 61 -2.97 6.88 6.57
CA GLU A 61 -4.12 6.05 6.15
C GLU A 61 -5.40 6.38 6.94
N LEU A 62 -5.27 6.63 8.24
CA LEU A 62 -6.40 6.98 9.09
C LEU A 62 -7.04 8.30 8.66
N GLU A 63 -6.20 9.33 8.44
CA GLU A 63 -6.67 10.63 7.97
C GLU A 63 -7.31 10.55 6.57
N LYS A 64 -6.80 9.68 5.68
CA LYS A 64 -7.46 9.41 4.39
C LYS A 64 -8.84 8.79 4.54
N LYS A 65 -9.03 7.87 5.49
CA LYS A 65 -10.36 7.30 5.78
C LYS A 65 -11.33 8.36 6.28
N VAL A 66 -10.86 9.27 7.13
CA VAL A 66 -11.67 10.42 7.59
C VAL A 66 -12.06 11.32 6.43
N LEU A 67 -11.14 11.62 5.51
CA LEU A 67 -11.44 12.41 4.31
C LEU A 67 -12.42 11.72 3.37
N LEU A 68 -12.31 10.39 3.20
CA LEU A 68 -13.26 9.62 2.41
C LEU A 68 -14.66 9.67 3.03
N GLN A 69 -14.76 9.50 4.35
CA GLN A 69 -16.03 9.61 5.05
C GLN A 69 -16.64 11.00 4.88
N TYR A 70 -15.83 12.05 5.01
CA TYR A 70 -16.28 13.42 4.77
C TYR A 70 -16.84 13.61 3.35
N ILE A 71 -16.18 13.06 2.32
CA ILE A 71 -16.66 13.13 0.92
C ILE A 71 -18.01 12.43 0.77
N ILE A 72 -18.17 11.23 1.35
CA ILE A 72 -19.42 10.46 1.33
C ILE A 72 -20.52 11.26 2.04
N ASP A 73 -20.24 11.81 3.22
CA ASP A 73 -21.20 12.59 3.99
C ASP A 73 -21.65 13.87 3.26
N VAL A 74 -20.79 14.46 2.42
CA VAL A 74 -21.12 15.62 1.60
C VAL A 74 -22.02 15.21 0.42
N ASP A 75 -21.71 14.08 -0.23
CA ASP A 75 -22.51 13.53 -1.34
C ASP A 75 -23.90 13.08 -0.87
N ASP A 76 -23.98 12.39 0.28
CA ASP A 76 -25.24 11.95 0.91
C ASP A 76 -26.17 13.12 1.27
N ARG A 77 -25.61 14.32 1.51
CA ARG A 77 -26.38 15.55 1.75
C ARG A 77 -26.86 16.22 0.46
N GLY A 78 -26.55 15.64 -0.71
CA GLY A 78 -26.92 16.15 -2.02
C GLY A 78 -26.00 17.25 -2.55
N PHE A 79 -24.81 17.42 -1.96
CA PHE A 79 -23.81 18.37 -2.45
C PHE A 79 -22.71 17.65 -3.20
N ALA A 80 -22.31 18.17 -4.36
CA ALA A 80 -21.14 17.66 -5.07
C ALA A 80 -19.86 18.04 -4.31
N PRO A 81 -19.03 17.07 -3.86
CA PRO A 81 -17.78 17.35 -3.17
C PRO A 81 -16.81 18.12 -4.08
N LYS A 82 -16.32 19.28 -3.64
CA LYS A 82 -15.32 20.06 -4.39
C LYS A 82 -13.91 19.79 -3.88
N LEU A 83 -12.93 19.92 -4.78
CA LEU A 83 -11.51 19.75 -4.44
C LEU A 83 -11.08 20.73 -3.34
N ASN A 84 -11.54 21.97 -3.38
CA ASN A 84 -11.22 22.99 -2.38
C ASN A 84 -11.73 22.60 -0.99
N ASP A 85 -12.97 22.08 -0.89
CA ASP A 85 -13.56 21.68 0.38
C ASP A 85 -12.80 20.50 1.01
N VAL A 86 -12.39 19.54 0.18
CA VAL A 86 -11.55 18.40 0.59
C VAL A 86 -10.15 18.86 0.99
N GLU A 87 -9.57 19.82 0.29
CA GLU A 87 -8.28 20.41 0.62
C GLU A 87 -8.32 21.17 1.95
N ASP A 88 -9.38 21.93 2.21
CA ASP A 88 -9.59 22.63 3.47
C ASP A 88 -9.74 21.66 4.63
N MET A 89 -10.52 20.59 4.46
CA MET A 89 -10.65 19.53 5.47
C MET A 89 -9.31 18.81 5.71
N ALA A 90 -8.54 18.53 4.66
CA ALA A 90 -7.22 17.94 4.78
C ALA A 90 -6.25 18.87 5.52
N ASN A 91 -6.27 20.17 5.20
CA ASN A 91 -5.46 21.19 5.85
C ASN A 91 -5.84 21.39 7.32
N TYR A 92 -7.13 21.29 7.65
CA TYR A 92 -7.62 21.30 9.03
C TYR A 92 -7.03 20.14 9.85
N ILE A 93 -7.09 18.92 9.31
CA ILE A 93 -6.49 17.73 9.93
C ILE A 93 -4.97 17.93 10.12
N LEU A 94 -4.25 18.40 9.10
CA LEU A 94 -2.81 18.64 9.19
C LEU A 94 -2.47 19.72 10.24
N GLN A 95 -3.24 20.80 10.29
CA GLN A 95 -3.04 21.88 11.25
C GLN A 95 -3.20 21.39 12.69
N SER A 96 -4.18 20.51 12.95
CA SER A 96 -4.43 19.95 14.29
C SER A 96 -3.23 19.22 14.90
N ARG A 97 -2.31 18.72 14.06
CA ARG A 97 -1.07 18.04 14.48
C ARG A 97 0.20 18.82 14.17
N GLY A 98 0.07 20.11 13.81
CA GLY A 98 1.21 20.98 13.49
C GLY A 98 1.96 20.63 12.21
N ALA A 99 1.31 19.92 11.27
CA ALA A 99 1.93 19.56 9.99
C ALA A 99 1.77 20.66 8.92
N LYS A 100 2.68 20.67 7.94
CA LYS A 100 2.65 21.63 6.82
C LYS A 100 1.44 21.37 5.91
N LYS A 101 0.72 22.44 5.55
CA LYS A 101 -0.42 22.43 4.61
C LYS A 101 -0.11 21.72 3.28
N ILE A 102 -1.16 21.18 2.68
CA ILE A 102 -1.24 20.71 1.30
C ILE A 102 -1.57 21.91 0.39
N GLY A 103 -1.26 21.78 -0.90
CA GLY A 103 -1.46 22.85 -1.88
C GLY A 103 -0.28 23.80 -2.02
N LYS A 104 -0.34 24.64 -3.05
CA LYS A 104 0.54 25.81 -3.20
C LYS A 104 -0.12 26.96 -2.45
N LEU A 105 0.70 27.69 -1.66
CA LEU A 105 0.35 29.03 -1.18
C LEU A 105 0.29 30.00 -2.35
#